data_AF-A0A0Q4Q1B3-F1
#
_entry.id   AF-A0A0Q4Q1B3-F1
#
_cell.length_a   1.000
_cell.length_b   1.000
_cell.length_c   1.000
_cell.angle_alpha   90.00
_cell.angle_beta   90.00
_cell.angle_gamma   90.00
#
_symmetry.space_group_name_H-M   'P 1'
#
loop_
_entity.id
_entity.type
_entity.pdbx_description
1 polymer ?
#
loop_
_entity_poly.entity_id
_entity_poly.type
_entity_poly.pdbx_seq_one_letter_code
_entity_poly.pdbx_strand_id
1 'polypeptide(L)' 'MEDVVLFSTGHGAWPERYDAIASAWQQAGFAVIASVHVDSMHYSDREKFSCEANFGERIADWRAASAY' A
#
# COMPACT_ATOMS: atom_id res chain seq x y z
N MET A 1 11.11 -19.58 2.61
CA MET A 1 10.46 -18.42 1.95
C MET A 1 9.21 -18.19 2.74
N GLU A 2 9.12 -17.05 3.40
CA GLU A 2 7.86 -16.61 4.02
C GLU A 2 6.96 -16.13 2.87
N ASP A 3 5.70 -16.55 2.85
CA ASP A 3 4.76 -16.08 1.83
C ASP A 3 4.49 -14.58 2.05
N VAL A 4 4.40 -13.82 0.95
CA VAL A 4 4.27 -12.34 1.00
C VAL A 4 2.83 -11.93 0.69
N VAL A 5 2.29 -11.03 1.52
CA VAL A 5 1.04 -10.33 1.26
C VAL A 5 1.34 -8.91 0.82
N LEU A 6 1.00 -8.59 -0.43
CA LEU A 6 0.98 -7.22 -0.94
C LEU A 6 -0.38 -6.60 -0.61
N PHE A 7 -0.39 -5.57 0.23
CA PHE A 7 -1.61 -4.93 0.70
C PHE A 7 -1.76 -3.51 0.15
N SER A 8 -2.93 -3.21 -0.41
CA SER A 8 -3.30 -1.87 -0.86
C SER A 8 -4.38 -1.29 0.02
N THR A 9 -4.16 -0.05 0.43
CA THR A 9 -5.13 0.71 1.21
C THR A 9 -6.24 1.24 0.31
N GLY A 10 -7.26 1.90 0.88
CA GLY A 10 -8.21 2.70 0.09
C GLY A 10 -7.63 4.07 -0.31
N HIS A 11 -8.33 4.78 -1.19
CA HIS A 11 -7.98 6.17 -1.56
C HIS A 11 -7.87 7.07 -0.32
N GLY A 12 -6.83 7.91 -0.26
CA GLY A 12 -6.59 8.81 0.88
C GLY A 12 -6.11 8.13 2.17
N ALA A 13 -6.08 6.81 2.24
CA ALA A 13 -5.68 6.07 3.43
C ALA A 13 -4.17 5.77 3.46
N TRP A 14 -3.69 5.20 4.56
CA TRP A 14 -2.30 4.82 4.79
C TRP A 14 -2.23 3.48 5.56
N PRO A 15 -1.12 2.73 5.49
CA PRO A 15 -1.03 1.36 6.01
C PRO A 15 -1.49 1.19 7.46
N GLU A 16 -1.11 2.12 8.35
CA GLU A 16 -1.39 2.08 9.77
C GLU A 16 -2.90 2.14 10.10
N ARG A 17 -3.76 2.60 9.16
CA ARG A 17 -5.22 2.48 9.33
C ARG A 17 -5.72 1.03 9.31
N TYR A 18 -4.90 0.10 8.81
CA TYR A 18 -5.23 -1.32 8.65
C TYR A 18 -4.37 -2.21 9.55
N ASP A 19 -3.78 -1.64 10.60
CA ASP A 19 -2.81 -2.34 11.46
C ASP A 19 -3.36 -3.66 12.05
N ALA A 20 -4.64 -3.71 12.40
CA ALA A 20 -5.28 -4.94 12.88
C ALA A 20 -5.25 -6.08 11.84
N ILE A 21 -5.46 -5.74 10.56
CA ILE A 21 -5.43 -6.70 9.45
C ILE A 21 -3.98 -7.10 9.14
N ALA A 22 -3.07 -6.14 9.08
CA ALA A 22 -1.64 -6.42 8.87
C ALA A 22 -1.07 -7.32 9.97
N SER A 23 -1.39 -7.01 11.23
CA SER A 23 -1.02 -7.81 12.39
C SER A 23 -1.55 -9.24 12.31
N ALA A 24 -2.79 -9.43 11.85
CA ALA A 24 -3.36 -10.77 11.70
C ALA A 24 -2.59 -11.63 10.68
N TRP A 25 -2.17 -11.04 9.55
CA TRP A 25 -1.36 -11.75 8.56
C TRP A 25 0.07 -12.02 9.05
N GLN A 26 0.69 -11.06 9.74
CA GLN A 26 2.00 -11.26 10.36
C GLN A 26 1.97 -12.39 11.39
N GLN A 27 0.93 -12.45 12.23
CA GLN A 27 0.73 -13.54 13.20
C GLN A 27 0.49 -14.90 12.52
N ALA A 28 -0.06 -14.89 11.30
CA ALA A 28 -0.22 -16.09 10.47
C ALA A 28 1.07 -16.49 9.73
N GLY A 29 2.18 -15.75 9.91
CA GLY A 29 3.49 -16.07 9.34
C GLY A 29 3.77 -15.45 7.97
N PHE A 30 2.94 -14.49 7.51
CA PHE A 30 3.18 -13.77 6.27
C PHE A 30 4.04 -12.53 6.49
N ALA A 31 4.93 -12.24 5.54
CA ALA A 31 5.50 -10.89 5.42
C ALA A 31 4.47 -9.98 4.76
N VAL A 32 4.20 -8.80 5.33
CA VAL A 32 3.20 -7.86 4.80
C VAL A 32 3.91 -6.63 4.25
N ILE A 33 3.71 -6.35 2.97
CA ILE A 33 4.19 -5.13 2.32
C ILE A 33 2.99 -4.25 2.00
N ALA A 34 2.88 -3.12 2.70
CA ALA A 34 1.82 -2.14 2.51
C ALA A 34 2.45 -0.81 2.09
N SER A 35 2.27 -0.43 0.83
CA SER A 35 2.85 0.81 0.29
C SER A 35 2.00 2.02 0.65
N VAL A 36 2.65 3.16 0.90
CA VAL A 36 1.98 4.46 0.94
C VAL A 36 1.81 4.94 -0.50
N HIS A 37 0.58 4.91 -1.00
CA HIS A 37 0.26 5.35 -2.35
C HIS A 37 0.29 6.88 -2.50
N VAL A 38 0.52 7.37 -3.71
CA VAL A 38 0.58 8.82 -4.01
C VAL A 38 -0.70 9.58 -3.66
N ASP A 39 -1.83 8.88 -3.62
CA ASP A 39 -3.14 9.42 -3.29
C ASP A 39 -3.44 9.43 -1.78
N SER A 40 -2.51 8.93 -0.95
CA SER A 40 -2.59 8.93 0.51
C SER A 40 -2.52 10.33 1.10
N MET A 41 -3.26 10.59 2.17
CA MET A 41 -3.09 11.80 2.97
C MET A 41 -1.70 11.91 3.63
N HIS A 42 -0.95 10.80 3.72
CA HIS A 42 0.41 10.77 4.25
C HIS A 42 1.50 10.92 3.17
N TYR A 43 1.12 11.03 1.90
CA TYR A 43 2.06 11.29 0.82
C TYR A 43 2.23 12.81 0.64
N SER A 44 3.45 13.31 0.89
CA SER A 44 3.73 14.76 0.96
C SER A 44 3.47 15.50 -0.34
N ASP A 45 3.60 14.82 -1.48
CA ASP A 45 3.46 15.39 -2.82
C ASP A 45 2.11 15.05 -3.48
N ARG A 46 1.12 14.62 -2.70
CA ARG A 46 -0.21 14.17 -3.17
C ARG A 46 -0.86 15.13 -4.16
N GLU A 47 -0.72 16.43 -3.95
CA GLU A 47 -1.36 17.46 -4.79
C GLU A 47 -0.83 17.49 -6.23
N LYS A 48 0.31 16.86 -6.52
CA LYS A 48 0.87 16.74 -7.87
C LYS A 48 0.12 15.73 -8.74
N PHE A 49 -0.73 14.89 -8.15
CA PHE A 49 -1.42 13.81 -8.82
C PHE A 49 -2.92 14.09 -8.90
N SER A 50 -3.47 14.06 -10.12
CA SER A 50 -4.92 14.19 -10.32
C SER A 50 -5.64 12.92 -9.85
N CYS A 51 -6.93 13.03 -9.57
CA CYS A 51 -7.75 11.89 -9.15
C CYS A 51 -7.70 10.75 -10.19
N GLU A 52 -7.71 11.08 -11.47
CA GLU A 52 -7.66 10.15 -12.61
C GLU A 52 -6.29 9.49 -12.75
N ALA A 53 -5.20 10.20 -12.47
CA ALA A 53 -3.84 9.68 -12.57
C ALA A 53 -3.52 8.64 -11.48
N ASN A 54 -4.14 8.77 -10.31
CA ASN A 54 -3.84 7.97 -9.13
C ASN A 54 -3.97 6.46 -9.34
N PHE A 55 -4.91 6.00 -10.16
CA PHE A 55 -5.08 4.56 -10.38
C PHE A 55 -3.88 3.92 -11.11
N GLY A 56 -3.32 4.63 -12.10
CA GLY A 56 -2.13 4.16 -12.82
C GLY A 56 -0.91 4.09 -11.91
N GLU A 57 -0.71 5.12 -11.08
CA GLU A 57 0.39 5.17 -10.10
C GLU A 57 0.27 4.05 -9.07
N ARG A 58 -0.95 3.72 -8.62
CA ARG A 58 -1.16 2.59 -7.70
C ARG A 58 -0.75 1.24 -8.28
N ILE A 59 -0.97 1.03 -9.58
CA ILE A 59 -0.49 -0.18 -10.27
C ILE A 59 1.04 -0.19 -10.33
N ALA A 60 1.67 0.98 -10.55
CA ALA A 60 3.12 1.09 -10.55
C ALA A 60 3.71 0.79 -9.16
N ASP A 61 3.12 1.33 -8.10
CA ASP A 61 3.49 1.03 -6.70
C ASP A 61 3.43 -0.48 -6.42
N TRP A 62 2.35 -1.15 -6.86
CA TRP A 62 2.21 -2.60 -6.72
C TRP A 62 3.29 -3.38 -7.45
N ARG A 63 3.61 -2.99 -8.69
CA ARG A 63 4.68 -3.65 -9.46
C ARG A 63 6.02 -3.51 -8.75
N ALA A 64 6.32 -2.33 -8.20
CA ALA A 64 7.53 -2.11 -7.43
C ALA A 64 7.55 -2.94 -6.14
N ALA A 65 6.43 -3.00 -5.41
CA ALA A 65 6.29 -3.77 -4.19
C ALA A 65 6.37 -5.29 -4.42
N SER A 66 5.92 -5.78 -5.58
CA SER A 66 5.97 -7.22 -5.94
C SER A 66 7.37 -7.78 -6.21
N ALA A 67 8.40 -6.93 -6.22
CA ALA A 67 9.78 -7.34 -6.45
C ALA A 67 10.50 -7.83 -5.17
N TYR A 68 9.85 -7.73 -4.01
CA TYR A 68 10.34 -8.19 -2.70
C TYR A 68 9.80 -9.59 -2.38
#